data_AF-A0A4Z0YKC8-F1
#
_entry.id   AF-A0A4Z0YKC8-F1
#
_cell.length_a   1.000
_cell.length_b   1.000
_cell.length_c   1.000
_cell.angle_alpha   90.00
_cell.angle_beta   90.00
_cell.angle_gamma   90.00
#
_symmetry.space_group_name_H-M   'P 1'
#
loop_
_entity.id
_entity.type
_entity.pdbx_description
1 polymer ?
#
loop_
_entity_poly.entity_id
_entity_poly.type
_entity_poly.pdbx_seq_one_letter_code
_entity_poly.pdbx_strand_id
1 'polypeptide(L)'
;MANPVGEDNWLAYIDEQRRHASDLDARVKVVELFKAALGDEPASLRLWLAYCEYFWSLFTECQSPSSSSPSPAPSSSSWAEDERQLGRDLFSFDAALSLWGDGYNATKFRLADSHRFWDRWV
;
A
#
# COMPACT_ATOMS: atom_id res chain seq x y z
N MET A 1 -15.63 -9.27 14.62
CA MET A 1 -14.95 -7.97 14.62
C MET A 1 -15.78 -7.03 13.77
N ALA A 2 -16.02 -5.80 14.22
CA ALA A 2 -16.83 -4.84 13.46
C ALA A 2 -16.10 -4.51 12.16
N ASN A 3 -16.68 -4.86 11.01
CA ASN A 3 -16.17 -4.39 9.73
C ASN A 3 -16.35 -2.87 9.71
N PRO A 4 -15.27 -2.07 9.56
CA PRO A 4 -15.43 -0.64 9.42
C PRO A 4 -16.26 -0.38 8.16
N VAL A 5 -17.40 0.31 8.31
CA VAL A 5 -18.27 0.66 7.18
C VAL A 5 -17.95 2.08 6.75
N GLY A 6 -17.80 2.28 5.45
CA GLY A 6 -17.51 3.58 4.82
C GLY A 6 -16.02 3.90 4.68
N GLU A 7 -15.72 4.67 3.64
CA GLU A 7 -14.35 5.04 3.21
C GLU A 7 -13.49 5.61 4.35
N ASP A 8 -13.96 6.63 5.07
CA ASP A 8 -13.16 7.27 6.13
C ASP A 8 -12.87 6.33 7.31
N ASN A 9 -13.79 5.40 7.62
CA ASN A 9 -13.60 4.44 8.70
C ASN A 9 -12.61 3.34 8.29
N TRP A 10 -12.67 2.88 7.04
CA TRP A 10 -11.67 1.98 6.47
C TRP A 10 -10.28 2.61 6.47
N LEU A 11 -10.16 3.86 6.00
CA LEU A 11 -8.88 4.58 6.00
C LEU A 11 -8.31 4.73 7.42
N ALA A 12 -9.13 5.13 8.39
CA ALA A 12 -8.71 5.28 9.78
C ALA A 12 -8.25 3.93 10.38
N TYR A 13 -8.97 2.85 10.08
CA TYR A 13 -8.62 1.52 10.56
C TYR A 13 -7.30 1.02 9.95
N ILE A 14 -7.16 1.15 8.62
CA ILE A 14 -5.95 0.75 7.90
C ILE A 14 -4.75 1.58 8.35
N ASP A 15 -4.92 2.89 8.57
CA ASP A 15 -3.84 3.76 9.07
C ASP A 15 -3.35 3.33 10.46
N GLU A 16 -4.27 2.96 11.35
CA GLU A 16 -3.93 2.40 12.65
C GLU A 16 -3.13 1.09 12.48
N GLN A 17 -3.61 0.15 11.67
CA GLN A 17 -2.90 -1.11 11.42
C GLN A 17 -1.53 -0.89 10.80
N ARG A 18 -1.39 0.09 9.90
CA ARG A 18 -0.13 0.49 9.29
C ARG A 18 0.86 1.01 10.33
N ARG A 19 0.40 1.77 11.33
CA ARG A 19 1.26 2.29 12.41
C ARG A 19 1.82 1.17 13.30
N HIS A 20 1.09 0.06 13.43
CA HIS A 20 1.55 -1.13 14.16
C HIS A 20 2.27 -2.16 13.27
N ALA A 21 2.33 -1.96 11.96
CA ALA A 21 2.91 -2.91 11.02
C ALA A 21 4.44 -2.77 10.93
N SER A 22 5.16 -3.38 11.87
CA SER A 22 6.62 -3.47 11.87
C SER A 22 7.14 -4.51 10.87
N ASP A 23 6.52 -5.69 10.86
CA ASP A 23 7.01 -6.91 10.18
C ASP A 23 6.39 -7.10 8.80
N LEU A 24 7.00 -7.93 7.94
CA LEU A 24 6.48 -8.25 6.62
C LEU A 24 5.02 -8.78 6.68
N ASP A 25 4.75 -9.72 7.58
CA ASP A 25 3.41 -10.30 7.75
C ASP A 25 2.36 -9.25 8.12
N ALA A 26 2.72 -8.30 8.99
CA ALA A 26 1.83 -7.22 9.38
C ALA A 26 1.55 -6.26 8.21
N ARG A 27 2.55 -5.97 7.38
CA ARG A 27 2.40 -5.13 6.17
C ARG A 27 1.57 -5.82 5.10
N VAL A 28 1.74 -7.14 4.92
CA VAL A 28 0.88 -7.96 4.05
C VAL A 28 -0.56 -7.95 4.55
N LYS A 29 -0.78 -8.04 5.86
CA LYS A 29 -2.12 -7.90 6.45
C LYS A 29 -2.75 -6.54 6.11
N VAL A 30 -1.99 -5.45 6.14
CA VAL A 30 -2.49 -4.12 5.73
C VAL A 30 -2.89 -4.11 4.25
N VAL A 31 -2.13 -4.77 3.38
CA VAL A 31 -2.50 -4.96 1.95
C VAL A 31 -3.80 -5.74 1.80
N GLU A 32 -3.99 -6.82 2.56
CA GLU A 32 -5.23 -7.59 2.55
C GLU A 32 -6.42 -6.77 3.08
N LEU A 33 -6.21 -5.88 4.04
CA LEU A 33 -7.24 -4.95 4.51
C LEU A 33 -7.65 -3.94 3.43
N PHE A 34 -6.70 -3.44 2.63
CA PHE A 34 -7.04 -2.61 1.47
C PHE A 34 -7.90 -3.38 0.46
N LYS A 35 -7.59 -4.64 0.18
CA LYS A 35 -8.42 -5.47 -0.72
C LYS A 35 -9.83 -5.69 -0.16
N ALA A 36 -9.95 -5.92 1.14
CA ALA A 36 -11.25 -6.03 1.80
C ALA A 36 -12.05 -4.72 1.70
N ALA A 37 -11.40 -3.58 1.99
CA ALA A 37 -12.01 -2.26 1.88
C ALA A 37 -12.50 -1.94 0.47
N LEU A 38 -11.74 -2.33 -0.56
CA LEU A 38 -12.13 -2.18 -1.95
C LEU A 38 -13.23 -3.17 -2.38
N GLY A 39 -13.35 -4.31 -1.70
CA GLY A 39 -14.47 -5.23 -1.88
C GLY A 39 -15.79 -4.64 -1.39
N ASP A 40 -15.77 -3.94 -0.26
CA ASP A 40 -16.93 -3.21 0.28
C ASP A 40 -17.20 -1.90 -0.49
N GLU A 41 -16.15 -1.14 -0.85
CA GLU A 41 -16.24 0.20 -1.46
C GLU A 41 -15.38 0.30 -2.75
N PRO A 42 -15.72 -0.41 -3.83
CA PRO A 42 -14.89 -0.49 -5.04
C PRO A 42 -14.78 0.83 -5.80
N ALA A 43 -15.71 1.77 -5.58
CA ALA A 43 -15.76 3.07 -6.23
C ALA A 43 -14.98 4.17 -5.47
N SER A 44 -14.37 3.84 -4.32
CA SER A 44 -13.63 4.80 -3.49
C SER A 44 -12.26 5.11 -4.08
N LEU A 45 -12.11 6.32 -4.62
CA LEU A 45 -10.84 6.79 -5.17
C LEU A 45 -9.79 7.00 -4.07
N ARG A 46 -10.19 7.39 -2.86
CA ARG A 46 -9.27 7.59 -1.73
C ARG A 46 -8.67 6.27 -1.24
N LEU A 47 -9.46 5.19 -1.18
CA LEU A 47 -8.94 3.86 -0.84
C LEU A 47 -7.98 3.33 -1.91
N TRP A 48 -8.33 3.49 -3.19
CA TRP A 48 -7.45 3.11 -4.30
C TRP A 48 -6.11 3.86 -4.27
N LEU A 49 -6.13 5.19 -4.10
CA LEU A 49 -4.89 5.99 -3.99
C LEU A 49 -4.05 5.56 -2.79
N ALA A 50 -4.66 5.44 -1.62
CA ALA A 50 -3.95 5.03 -0.40
C ALA A 50 -3.33 3.64 -0.55
N TYR A 51 -4.02 2.71 -1.21
CA TYR A 51 -3.51 1.37 -1.47
C TYR A 51 -2.32 1.39 -2.43
N CYS A 52 -2.45 2.08 -3.57
CA CYS A 52 -1.38 2.22 -4.55
C CYS A 52 -0.13 2.87 -3.95
N GLU A 53 -0.29 3.95 -3.19
CA GLU A 53 0.81 4.63 -2.50
C GLU A 53 1.47 3.74 -1.45
N TYR A 54 0.66 3.01 -0.67
CA TYR A 54 1.18 2.09 0.33
C TYR A 54 1.98 0.96 -0.31
N PHE A 55 1.44 0.32 -1.35
CA PHE A 55 2.11 -0.73 -2.11
C PHE A 55 3.43 -0.24 -2.71
N TRP A 56 3.43 0.98 -3.28
CA TRP A 56 4.63 1.59 -3.83
C TRP A 56 5.70 1.89 -2.76
N SER A 57 5.28 2.32 -1.57
CA SER A 57 6.20 2.51 -0.45
C SER A 57 6.87 1.19 -0.02
N LEU A 58 6.10 0.10 0.07
CA LEU A 58 6.64 -1.23 0.39
C LEU A 58 7.61 -1.72 -0.67
N PHE A 59 7.28 -1.55 -1.95
CA PHE A 59 8.17 -1.86 -3.06
C PHE A 59 9.51 -1.10 -2.96
N THR A 60 9.43 0.21 -2.73
CA THR A 60 10.62 1.08 -2.65
C THR A 60 11.50 0.70 -1.45
N GLU A 61 10.90 0.39 -0.30
CA GLU A 61 11.62 -0.07 0.88
C GLU A 61 12.32 -1.42 0.66
N CYS A 62 11.66 -2.37 -0.01
CA CYS A 62 12.26 -3.66 -0.35
C CYS A 62 13.41 -3.52 -1.38
N GLN A 63 13.33 -2.51 -2.26
CA GLN A 63 14.35 -2.23 -3.27
C GLN A 63 15.54 -1.42 -2.75
N SER A 64 15.34 -0.49 -1.82
CA SER A 64 16.40 0.41 -1.32
C SER A 64 17.47 -0.34 -0.52
N PRO A 65 18.74 -0.43 -0.96
CA PRO A 65 19.77 -1.19 -0.26
C PRO A 65 19.81 -0.77 1.21
N SER A 66 19.82 -1.74 2.13
CA SER A 66 20.00 -1.45 3.54
C SER A 66 21.37 -0.81 3.58
N SER A 67 21.41 0.49 3.86
CA SER A 67 22.68 1.18 3.98
C SER A 67 23.34 0.54 5.20
N SER A 68 24.13 -0.50 4.93
CA SER A 68 25.10 -1.10 5.83
C SER A 68 26.23 -0.11 6.07
N SER A 69 25.87 1.14 6.40
CA SER A 69 26.79 2.05 7.02
C SER A 69 26.82 1.64 8.50
N PRO A 70 28.00 1.34 9.07
CA PRO A 70 28.16 1.13 10.50
C PRO A 70 28.02 2.49 11.20
N SER A 71 26.82 3.07 11.16
CA SER A 71 26.47 4.26 11.94
C SER A 71 25.76 3.77 13.20
N PRO A 72 26.13 4.26 14.39
CA PRO A 72 25.57 3.82 15.68
C PRO A 72 24.12 4.30 15.92
N ALA A 73 23.44 4.85 14.91
CA ALA A 73 22.04 5.25 15.00
C ALA A 73 21.16 4.15 14.38
N PRO A 74 20.10 3.69 15.08
CA PRO A 74 19.17 2.73 14.51
C PRO A 74 18.43 3.39 13.34
N SER A 75 18.86 3.08 12.12
CA SER A 75 18.13 3.43 10.90
C SER A 75 16.78 2.72 10.94
N SER A 76 15.69 3.46 11.09
CA SER A 76 14.32 2.98 11.35
C SER A 76 13.69 2.13 10.25
N SER A 77 14.44 1.75 9.22
CA SER A 77 13.96 0.94 8.09
C SER A 77 14.99 -0.14 7.77
N SER A 78 15.06 -1.13 8.65
CA SER A 78 15.98 -2.25 8.50
C SER A 78 15.16 -3.54 8.46
N TRP A 79 14.44 -3.72 7.35
CA TRP A 79 13.91 -5.04 6.98
C TRP A 79 15.02 -6.09 7.15
N ALA A 80 14.71 -7.23 7.77
CA ALA A 80 15.64 -8.34 7.77
C ALA A 80 15.92 -8.77 6.31
N GLU A 81 17.13 -9.22 6.00
CA GLU A 81 17.50 -9.59 4.61
C GLU A 81 16.56 -10.67 4.04
N ASP A 82 16.15 -11.64 4.87
CA ASP A 82 15.18 -12.67 4.48
C ASP A 82 13.80 -12.08 4.16
N GLU A 83 13.27 -11.21 5.03
CA GLU A 83 11.98 -10.53 4.81
C GLU A 83 12.01 -9.64 3.57
N ARG A 84 13.16 -9.03 3.32
CA ARG A 84 13.37 -8.17 2.16
C ARG A 84 13.38 -8.96 0.86
N GLN A 85 14.05 -10.11 0.85
CA GLN A 85 14.08 -10.97 -0.33
C GLN A 85 12.68 -11.51 -0.66
N LEU A 86 11.91 -11.87 0.37
CA LEU A 86 10.49 -12.22 0.24
C LEU A 86 9.63 -11.03 -0.20
N GLY A 87 9.86 -9.85 0.35
CA GLY A 87 9.16 -8.62 -0.02
C GLY A 87 9.40 -8.23 -1.48
N ARG A 88 10.60 -8.46 -2.02
CA ARG A 88 10.90 -8.25 -3.45
C ARG A 88 10.13 -9.20 -4.37
N ASP A 89 9.88 -10.42 -3.92
CA ASP A 89 9.09 -11.41 -4.66
C ASP A 89 7.59 -11.06 -4.63
N LEU A 90 7.09 -10.67 -3.46
CA LEU A 90 5.69 -10.31 -3.23
C LEU A 90 5.30 -8.96 -3.84
N PHE A 91 6.13 -7.94 -3.62
CA PHE A 91 5.91 -6.58 -4.10
C PHE A 91 6.74 -6.39 -5.36
N SER A 92 6.27 -6.93 -6.48
CA SER A 92 6.92 -6.73 -7.77
C SER A 92 6.45 -5.45 -8.45
N PHE A 93 7.29 -4.91 -9.34
CA PHE A 93 6.91 -3.75 -10.16
C PHE A 93 5.68 -4.04 -11.03
N ASP A 94 5.57 -5.25 -11.54
CA ASP A 94 4.42 -5.71 -12.34
C ASP A 94 3.14 -5.75 -11.50
N ALA A 95 3.21 -6.24 -10.26
CA ALA A 95 2.08 -6.22 -9.34
C ALA A 95 1.66 -4.80 -8.99
N ALA A 96 2.62 -3.88 -8.80
CA ALA A 96 2.33 -2.47 -8.60
C ALA A 96 1.62 -1.88 -9.83
N LEU A 97 2.17 -2.07 -11.03
CA LEU A 97 1.56 -1.57 -12.27
C LEU A 97 0.15 -2.11 -12.50
N SER A 98 -0.05 -3.42 -12.28
CA SER A 98 -1.35 -4.06 -12.38
C SER A 98 -2.34 -3.45 -11.38
N LEU A 99 -1.89 -3.16 -10.16
CA LEU A 99 -2.71 -2.52 -9.14
C LEU A 99 -3.14 -1.10 -9.54
N TRP A 100 -2.22 -0.28 -10.06
CA TRP A 100 -2.54 1.04 -10.59
C TRP A 100 -3.53 0.96 -11.77
N GLY A 101 -3.38 -0.05 -12.64
CA GLY A 101 -4.30 -0.29 -13.76
C GLY A 101 -5.69 -0.74 -13.33
N ASP A 102 -5.81 -1.53 -12.26
CA ASP A 102 -7.10 -1.96 -11.72
C ASP A 102 -7.82 -0.78 -11.04
N GLY A 103 -7.09 0.02 -10.25
CA GLY A 103 -7.62 1.25 -9.66
C GLY A 103 -8.06 2.27 -10.70
N TYR A 104 -7.32 2.38 -11.80
CA TYR A 104 -7.74 3.16 -12.96
C TYR A 104 -9.04 2.63 -13.57
N ASN A 105 -9.17 1.31 -13.79
CA ASN A 105 -10.39 0.73 -14.35
C ASN A 105 -11.60 0.86 -13.43
N ALA A 106 -11.40 0.80 -12.11
CA ALA A 106 -12.46 0.97 -11.13
C ALA A 106 -12.93 2.44 -11.03
N THR A 107 -12.01 3.40 -11.19
CA THR A 107 -12.32 4.83 -11.03
C THR A 107 -12.64 5.57 -12.33
N LYS A 108 -12.35 4.99 -13.52
CA LYS A 108 -12.55 5.64 -14.84
C LYS A 108 -13.97 6.13 -15.12
N PHE A 109 -14.99 5.50 -14.53
CA PHE A 109 -16.39 5.90 -14.73
C PHE A 109 -16.86 7.03 -13.80
N ARG A 110 -16.07 7.41 -12.79
CA ARG A 110 -16.32 8.59 -11.96
C ARG A 110 -15.62 9.81 -12.55
N LEU A 111 -16.17 10.36 -13.64
CA LEU A 111 -15.66 11.57 -14.31
C LEU A 111 -15.50 12.81 -13.40
N ALA A 112 -16.16 12.84 -12.24
CA ALA A 112 -16.11 13.98 -11.32
C ALA A 112 -14.74 14.14 -10.62
N ASP A 113 -14.05 13.03 -10.29
CA ASP A 113 -12.84 13.04 -9.45
C ASP A 113 -11.67 12.24 -10.06
N SER A 114 -11.89 11.52 -11.17
CA SER A 114 -10.86 10.70 -11.84
C SER A 114 -9.61 11.49 -12.23
N HIS A 115 -9.76 12.79 -12.52
CA HIS A 115 -8.65 13.69 -12.83
C HIS A 115 -7.57 13.77 -11.74
N ARG A 116 -7.93 13.59 -10.46
CA ARG A 116 -6.95 13.59 -9.35
C ARG A 116 -6.07 12.34 -9.31
N PHE A 117 -6.60 11.22 -9.82
CA PHE A 117 -5.83 10.00 -9.99
C PHE A 117 -4.88 10.12 -11.19
N TRP A 118 -5.35 10.76 -12.26
CA TRP A 118 -4.58 11.01 -13.48
C TRP A 118 -3.36 11.91 -13.26
N ASP A 119 -3.54 13.03 -12.55
CA ASP A 119 -2.47 14.02 -12.28
C ASP A 119 -1.31 13.44 -11.46
N ARG A 120 -1.55 12.31 -10.77
CA ARG A 120 -0.55 11.64 -9.93
C ARG A 120 0.07 10.40 -10.59
N TRP A 121 -0.54 9.89 -11.65
CA TRP A 121 -0.07 8.72 -12.39
C TRP A 121 0.76 9.09 -13.63
N VAL A 122 0.49 10.24 -14.27
CA VAL A 122 1.25 10.81 -15.41
C VAL A 122 2.27 11.81 -14.91
#